data_AF-A0A348V5U9-F1
#
_entry.id   AF-A0A348V5U9-F1
#
_cell.length_a   1.000
_cell.length_b   1.000
_cell.length_c   1.000
_cell.angle_alpha   90.00
_cell.angle_beta   90.00
_cell.angle_gamma   90.00
#
_symmetry.space_group_name_H-M   'P 1'
#
loop_
_entity.id
_entity.type
_entity.pdbx_description
1 polymer ?
#
loop_
_entity_poly.entity_id
_entity_poly.type
_entity_poly.pdbx_seq_one_letter_code
_entity_poly.pdbx_strand_id
1 'polypeptide(L)'
;MVEEFRNTAMTTLRTTFAEMVNRTVERLSGEKKIFRDTLIGNIREFVNGFSTMNINDDEELAAAVDKCNRILNGVSIDATRSNEQLRHNIANSVQAVQGQLAGMMVGAPSRKLRKVG
;
A
#
# COMPACT_ATOMS: atom_id res chain seq x y z
N MET A 1 1.12 10.67 26.61
CA MET A 1 1.38 11.72 25.60
C MET A 1 2.37 11.29 24.51
N VAL A 2 3.65 10.99 24.79
CA VAL A 2 4.60 10.57 23.73
C VAL A 2 4.28 9.18 23.16
N GLU A 3 3.90 8.22 23.99
CA GLU A 3 3.52 6.86 23.54
C GLU A 3 2.24 6.84 22.69
N GLU A 4 1.24 7.67 23.04
CA GLU A 4 0.00 7.80 22.26
C GLU A 4 0.27 8.37 20.86
N PHE A 5 1.18 9.34 20.76
CA PHE A 5 1.60 9.90 19.47
C PHE A 5 2.27 8.83 18.60
N ARG A 6 3.20 8.04 19.18
CA ARG A 6 3.88 6.95 18.48
C ARG A 6 2.90 5.90 17.96
N ASN A 7 1.97 5.44 18.80
CA ASN A 7 0.94 4.47 18.42
C ASN A 7 0.00 5.01 17.33
N THR A 8 -0.36 6.29 17.41
CA THR A 8 -1.19 6.95 16.40
C THR A 8 -0.45 7.07 15.06
N ALA A 9 0.83 7.43 15.08
CA ALA A 9 1.66 7.52 13.88
C ALA A 9 1.82 6.15 13.20
N MET A 10 2.11 5.10 13.98
CA MET A 10 2.21 3.72 13.51
C MET A 10 0.91 3.24 12.86
N THR A 11 -0.21 3.40 13.57
CA THR A 11 -1.54 3.00 13.06
C THR A 11 -1.91 3.76 11.79
N THR A 12 -1.57 5.05 11.73
CA THR A 12 -1.82 5.89 10.56
C THR A 12 -1.02 5.39 9.36
N LEU A 13 0.28 5.11 9.52
CA LEU A 13 1.12 4.58 8.45
C LEU A 13 0.63 3.22 7.93
N ARG A 14 0.32 2.29 8.84
CA ARG A 14 -0.27 0.99 8.48
C ARG A 14 -1.56 1.15 7.66
N THR A 15 -2.47 2.01 8.14
CA THR A 15 -3.76 2.26 7.48
C THR A 15 -3.58 2.91 6.12
N THR A 16 -2.76 3.95 6.02
CA THR A 16 -2.50 4.66 4.77
C THR A 16 -1.89 3.72 3.73
N PHE A 17 -0.92 2.89 4.12
CA PHE A 17 -0.33 1.91 3.22
C PHE A 17 -1.35 0.87 2.76
N ALA A 18 -2.17 0.32 3.68
CA ALA A 18 -3.25 -0.60 3.34
C ALA A 18 -4.25 -0.01 2.35
N GLU A 19 -4.66 1.25 2.54
CA GLU A 19 -5.54 1.95 1.59
C GLU A 19 -4.91 2.11 0.20
N MET A 20 -3.61 2.42 0.12
CA MET A 20 -2.90 2.53 -1.16
C MET A 20 -2.78 1.17 -1.85
N VAL A 21 -2.47 0.12 -1.11
CA VAL A 21 -2.42 -1.26 -1.62
C VAL A 21 -3.79 -1.70 -2.12
N ASN A 22 -4.86 -1.50 -1.34
CA ASN A 22 -6.23 -1.80 -1.74
C ASN A 22 -6.61 -1.12 -3.07
N ARG A 23 -6.38 0.20 -3.16
CA ARG A 23 -6.65 0.97 -4.39
C ARG A 23 -5.81 0.49 -5.58
N THR A 24 -4.61 0.00 -5.33
CA THR A 24 -3.72 -0.54 -6.36
C THR A 24 -4.26 -1.86 -6.88
N VAL A 25 -4.67 -2.78 -5.99
CA VAL A 25 -5.30 -4.05 -6.36
C VAL A 25 -6.59 -3.81 -7.14
N GLU A 26 -7.53 -3.00 -6.64
CA GLU A 26 -8.82 -2.72 -7.31
C GLU A 26 -8.67 -2.19 -8.75
N ARG A 27 -7.65 -1.34 -8.99
CA ARG A 27 -7.43 -0.77 -10.32
C ARG A 27 -6.67 -1.69 -11.25
N LEU A 28 -5.77 -2.51 -10.73
CA LEU A 28 -5.00 -3.46 -11.53
C LEU A 28 -5.79 -4.74 -11.85
N SER A 29 -6.70 -5.15 -10.97
CA SER A 29 -7.58 -6.33 -11.18
C SER A 29 -8.64 -6.09 -12.24
N GLY A 30 -8.89 -4.83 -12.62
CA GLY A 30 -9.93 -4.46 -13.59
C GLY A 30 -11.29 -4.17 -12.96
N GLU A 31 -11.43 -4.22 -11.63
CA GLU A 31 -12.67 -3.82 -10.94
C GLU A 31 -13.01 -2.33 -11.19
N LYS A 32 -12.02 -1.49 -11.50
CA LYS A 32 -12.22 -0.09 -11.89
C LYS A 32 -11.82 0.12 -13.35
N LYS A 33 -12.73 0.73 -14.12
CA LYS A 33 -12.61 0.95 -15.58
C LYS A 33 -11.42 1.81 -16.04
N ILE A 34 -10.84 2.63 -15.16
CA ILE A 34 -9.75 3.55 -15.51
C ILE A 34 -8.53 3.27 -14.63
N PHE A 35 -7.48 2.75 -15.26
CA PHE A 35 -6.14 2.70 -14.70
C PHE A 35 -5.37 3.99 -15.04
N ARG A 36 -4.67 4.58 -14.07
CA ARG A 36 -3.82 5.76 -14.24
C ARG A 36 -2.41 5.42 -13.76
N ASP A 37 -1.42 5.81 -14.55
CA ASP A 37 0.01 5.63 -14.28
C ASP A 37 0.44 6.21 -12.93
N THR A 38 -0.20 7.33 -12.55
CA THR A 38 0.00 7.98 -11.25
C THR A 38 -0.30 7.06 -10.08
N LEU A 39 -1.10 6.01 -10.24
CA LEU A 39 -1.33 5.02 -9.18
C LEU A 39 -0.03 4.31 -8.81
N ILE A 40 0.71 3.79 -9.79
CA ILE A 40 1.97 3.08 -9.59
C ILE A 40 3.06 4.04 -9.13
N GLY A 41 3.10 5.26 -9.69
CA GLY A 41 3.99 6.32 -9.23
C GLY A 41 3.80 6.64 -7.75
N ASN A 42 2.56 6.91 -7.32
CA ASN A 42 2.26 7.29 -5.94
C ASN A 42 2.63 6.20 -4.92
N ILE A 43 2.33 4.93 -5.20
CA ILE A 43 2.70 3.84 -4.29
C ILE A 43 4.22 3.65 -4.25
N ARG A 44 4.91 3.85 -5.38
CA ARG A 44 6.38 3.77 -5.47
C ARG A 44 7.06 4.88 -4.66
N GLU A 45 6.56 6.11 -4.76
CA GLU A 45 7.01 7.23 -3.95
C GLU A 45 6.82 6.96 -2.46
N PHE A 46 5.67 6.41 -2.07
CA PHE A 46 5.40 6.05 -0.68
C PHE A 46 6.37 4.98 -0.14
N VAL A 47 6.55 3.86 -0.85
CA VAL A 47 7.44 2.78 -0.39
C VAL A 47 8.92 3.20 -0.36
N ASN A 48 9.34 4.09 -1.27
CA ASN A 48 10.69 4.64 -1.28
C ASN A 48 10.94 5.61 -0.11
N GLY A 49 9.93 6.41 0.26
CA GLY A 49 10.01 7.32 1.40
C GLY A 49 9.80 6.64 2.76
N PHE A 50 9.33 5.39 2.78
CA PHE A 50 8.89 4.71 4.01
C PHE A 50 9.96 4.65 5.11
N SER A 51 11.23 4.44 4.76
CA SER A 51 12.32 4.40 5.74
C SER A 51 12.42 5.68 6.58
N THR A 52 12.13 6.83 5.98
CA THR A 52 12.12 8.12 6.69
C THR A 52 10.88 8.32 7.56
N MET A 53 9.79 7.61 7.25
CA MET A 53 8.51 7.68 7.96
C MET A 53 8.40 6.64 9.08
N ASN A 54 9.19 5.56 9.06
CA ASN A 54 9.17 4.47 10.03
C ASN A 54 9.84 4.85 11.37
N ILE A 55 9.33 5.87 12.05
CA ILE A 55 9.89 6.41 13.30
C ILE A 55 9.77 5.42 14.48
N ASN A 56 8.90 4.41 14.35
CA ASN A 56 8.61 3.42 15.40
C ASN A 56 9.25 2.06 15.16
N ASP A 57 10.13 1.92 14.17
CA ASP A 57 10.78 0.65 13.82
C ASP A 57 9.79 -0.51 13.65
N ASP A 58 8.69 -0.26 12.92
CA ASP A 58 7.67 -1.26 12.64
C ASP A 58 8.18 -2.28 11.63
N GLU A 59 8.83 -3.34 12.12
CA GLU A 59 9.48 -4.37 11.30
C GLU A 59 8.47 -5.15 10.42
N GLU A 60 7.27 -5.39 10.93
CA GLU A 60 6.21 -6.06 10.17
C GLU A 60 5.79 -5.22 8.96
N LEU A 61 5.54 -3.93 9.19
CA LEU A 61 5.19 -2.99 8.13
C LEU A 61 6.35 -2.81 7.16
N ALA A 62 7.59 -2.73 7.66
CA ALA A 62 8.79 -2.63 6.84
C ALA A 62 8.93 -3.85 5.89
N ALA A 63 8.66 -5.06 6.37
CA ALA A 63 8.67 -6.27 5.54
C ALA A 63 7.58 -6.23 4.44
N ALA A 64 6.38 -5.75 4.76
CA ALA A 64 5.30 -5.59 3.77
C ALA A 64 5.65 -4.52 2.72
N VAL A 65 6.27 -3.42 3.14
CA VAL A 65 6.74 -2.35 2.26
C VAL A 65 7.85 -2.84 1.34
N ASP A 66 8.85 -3.56 1.86
CA ASP A 66 9.94 -4.12 1.06
C ASP A 66 9.41 -5.10 0.01
N LYS A 67 8.49 -5.99 0.39
CA LYS A 67 7.81 -6.90 -0.55
C LYS A 67 7.08 -6.14 -1.65
N CYS A 68 6.35 -5.09 -1.30
CA CYS A 68 5.67 -4.23 -2.28
C CYS A 68 6.67 -3.53 -3.20
N ASN A 69 7.76 -2.99 -2.65
CA ASN A 69 8.80 -2.32 -3.43
C ASN A 69 9.47 -3.25 -4.45
N ARG A 70 9.77 -4.50 -4.05
CA ARG A 70 10.32 -5.52 -4.98
C ARG A 70 9.37 -5.84 -6.13
N ILE A 71 8.07 -5.96 -5.84
CA ILE A 71 7.06 -6.19 -6.88
C ILE A 71 7.02 -5.01 -7.85
N LEU A 72 6.96 -3.79 -7.33
CA LEU A 72 6.82 -2.57 -8.14
C LEU A 72 8.10 -2.19 -8.89
N ASN A 73 9.28 -2.57 -8.40
CA ASN A 73 10.54 -2.25 -9.07
C ASN A 73 10.73 -2.95 -10.41
N GLY A 74 10.17 -4.15 -10.57
CA GLY A 74 10.15 -4.87 -11.85
C GLY A 74 9.08 -4.37 -12.83
N VAL A 75 8.23 -3.41 -12.43
CA VAL A 75 7.09 -2.96 -13.23
C VAL A 75 7.44 -1.71 -14.02
N SER A 76 7.32 -1.81 -15.34
CA SER A 76 7.29 -0.65 -16.23
C SER A 76 5.89 -0.03 -16.24
N ILE A 77 5.81 1.26 -15.92
CA ILE A 77 4.54 2.01 -15.87
C ILE A 77 3.88 2.01 -17.25
N ASP A 78 4.62 2.27 -18.32
CA ASP A 78 4.09 2.29 -19.68
C ASP A 78 3.54 0.91 -20.10
N ALA A 79 4.21 -0.17 -19.71
CA ALA A 79 3.78 -1.53 -20.02
C ALA A 79 2.45 -1.90 -19.35
N THR A 80 2.16 -1.34 -18.16
CA THR A 80 0.88 -1.59 -17.47
C THR A 80 -0.32 -0.99 -18.21
N ARG A 81 -0.13 0.00 -19.09
CA ARG A 81 -1.20 0.56 -19.91
C ARG A 81 -1.63 -0.40 -21.02
N SER A 82 -0.66 -0.94 -21.75
CA SER A 82 -0.91 -1.74 -22.95
C SER A 82 -1.20 -3.22 -22.64
N ASN A 83 -0.73 -3.73 -21.50
CA ASN A 83 -0.80 -5.14 -21.18
C ASN A 83 -1.70 -5.42 -19.96
N GLU A 84 -2.90 -5.90 -20.24
CA GLU A 84 -3.87 -6.30 -19.21
C GLU A 84 -3.41 -7.51 -18.39
N GLN A 85 -2.78 -8.49 -19.02
CA GLN A 85 -2.23 -9.65 -18.32
C GLN A 85 -1.15 -9.24 -17.32
N LEU A 86 -0.29 -8.28 -17.70
CA LEU A 86 0.70 -7.72 -16.80
C LEU A 86 0.03 -7.03 -15.60
N ARG A 87 -1.04 -6.24 -15.82
CA ARG A 87 -1.78 -5.63 -14.71
C ARG A 87 -2.33 -6.68 -13.76
N HIS A 88 -2.94 -7.74 -14.29
CA HIS A 88 -3.51 -8.79 -13.46
C HIS A 88 -2.43 -9.55 -12.66
N ASN A 89 -1.28 -9.85 -13.28
CA ASN A 89 -0.15 -10.48 -12.59
C ASN A 89 0.40 -9.61 -11.44
N ILE A 90 0.47 -8.30 -11.65
CA ILE A 90 0.88 -7.36 -10.61
C ILE A 90 -0.19 -7.28 -9.52
N ALA A 91 -1.47 -7.23 -9.88
CA ALA A 91 -2.58 -7.23 -8.92
C ALA A 91 -2.48 -8.43 -7.97
N ASN A 92 -2.28 -9.63 -8.51
CA ASN A 92 -2.13 -10.86 -7.74
C ASN A 92 -0.90 -10.81 -6.81
N SER A 93 0.21 -10.26 -7.29
CA SER A 93 1.43 -10.10 -6.48
C SER A 93 1.21 -9.12 -5.32
N VAL A 94 0.55 -8.00 -5.58
CA VAL A 94 0.24 -6.96 -4.59
C VAL A 94 -0.85 -7.43 -3.61
N GLN A 95 -1.76 -8.30 -4.02
CA GLN A 95 -2.79 -8.89 -3.16
C GLN A 95 -2.19 -9.75 -2.03
N ALA A 96 -1.02 -10.35 -2.23
CA ALA A 96 -0.29 -11.02 -1.16
C ALA A 96 0.22 -10.03 -0.09
N VAL A 97 0.55 -8.79 -0.47
CA VAL A 97 0.90 -7.72 0.48
C VAL A 97 -0.36 -7.22 1.19
N GLN A 98 -1.47 -7.09 0.46
CA GLN A 98 -2.78 -6.72 1.00
C GLN A 98 -3.21 -7.66 2.14
N GLY A 99 -3.09 -8.97 1.94
CA GLY A 99 -3.42 -9.97 2.96
C GLY A 99 -2.54 -9.85 4.21
N GLN A 100 -1.24 -9.57 4.03
CA GLN A 100 -0.32 -9.34 5.15
C GLN A 100 -0.71 -8.10 5.95
N LEU A 101 -1.06 -6.99 5.27
CA LEU A 101 -1.53 -5.75 5.92
C LEU A 101 -2.87 -5.92 6.61
N ALA A 102 -3.80 -6.67 6.01
CA ALA A 102 -5.08 -6.98 6.63
C ALA A 102 -4.87 -7.73 7.95
N GLY A 103 -3.96 -8.71 8.00
CA GLY A 103 -3.58 -9.42 9.23
C GLY A 103 -3.08 -8.50 10.33
N MET A 104 -2.24 -7.51 9.99
CA MET A 104 -1.75 -6.49 10.94
C MET A 104 -2.85 -5.57 11.49
N MET A 105 -3.94 -5.38 10.73
CA MET A 105 -5.05 -4.49 11.07
C MET A 105 -6.17 -5.17 11.86
N VAL A 106 -6.26 -6.51 11.86
CA VAL A 106 -7.29 -7.27 12.61
C VAL A 106 -7.15 -7.09 14.13
N GLY A 107 -5.96 -6.75 14.63
CA GLY A 107 -5.72 -6.41 16.05
C GLY A 107 -5.63 -4.91 16.35
N ALA A 108 -5.67 -4.03 15.35
CA ALA A 108 -5.51 -2.59 15.53
C ALA A 108 -6.88 -1.91 15.74
N PRO A 109 -7.04 -0.97 16.71
CA PRO A 109 -8.29 -0.24 16.88
C PRO A 109 -8.62 0.52 15.58
N SER A 110 -9.75 0.15 14.96
CA SER A 110 -10.16 0.73 13.67
C SER A 110 -10.45 2.23 13.82
N ARG A 111 -9.68 3.05 13.10
CA ARG A 111 -9.89 4.49 13.09
C ARG A 111 -11.20 4.80 12.37
N LYS A 112 -12.19 5.37 13.09
CA LYS A 112 -13.33 6.05 12.46
C LYS A 112 -12.81 7.28 11.72
N LEU A 113 -12.41 7.10 10.47
CA LEU A 113 -12.18 8.20 9.54
C LEU A 113 -13.49 8.97 9.38
N ARG A 114 -13.58 10.13 10.05
CA ARG A 114 -14.66 11.09 9.80
C ARG A 114 -14.47 11.57 8.36
N LYS A 115 -15.40 11.18 7.47
CA LYS A 115 -15.56 11.85 6.19
C LYS A 115 -15.79 13.33 6.49
N VAL A 116 -14.80 14.17 6.20
CA VAL A 116 -15.02 15.61 6.08
C VAL A 116 -15.78 15.80 4.77
N GLY A 117 -17.08 16.06 4.90
CA GLY A 117 -17.95 16.58 3.86
C GLY A 117 -18.29 18.02 4.19
#